data_AF-A0A749G7T0-F1
#
_entry.id   AF-A0A749G7T0-F1
#
_cell.length_a   1.000
_cell.length_b   1.000
_cell.length_c   1.000
_cell.angle_alpha   90.00
_cell.angle_beta   90.00
_cell.angle_gamma   90.00
#
_symmetry.space_group_name_H-M   'P 1'
#
loop_
_entity.id
_entity.type
_entity.pdbx_description
1 polymer ?
#
loop_
_entity_poly.entity_id
_entity_poly.type
_entity_poly.pdbx_seq_one_letter_code
_entity_poly.pdbx_strand_id
1 'polypeptide(L)' 'MKYNRICQILGIEKPVIQGPLSWLTDARLVAAVSNAGGLGVLGPNA' A
#
# COMPACT_ATOMS: atom_id res chain seq x y z
N MET A 1 10.45 -13.19 -0.39
CA MET A 1 9.40 -14.07 0.18
C MET A 1 8.62 -14.67 -0.98
N LYS A 2 8.78 -15.97 -1.28
CA LYS A 2 8.41 -16.46 -2.63
C LYS A 2 6.94 -16.84 -2.84
N TYR A 3 6.07 -16.89 -1.81
CA TYR A 3 4.64 -17.26 -1.99
C TYR A 3 3.73 -16.70 -0.88
N ASN A 4 3.41 -15.41 -0.90
CA ASN A 4 2.35 -14.87 -0.06
C ASN A 4 1.06 -14.72 -0.87
N ARG A 5 -0.05 -15.30 -0.39
CA ARG A 5 -1.36 -15.28 -1.07
C ARG A 5 -1.87 -13.86 -1.35
N ILE A 6 -1.67 -12.93 -0.41
CA ILE A 6 -2.07 -11.52 -0.57
C ILE A 6 -1.21 -10.83 -1.63
N CYS A 7 0.11 -11.05 -1.60
CA CYS A 7 1.02 -10.54 -2.64
C CYS A 7 0.62 -11.00 -4.05
N GLN A 8 0.20 -12.26 -4.21
CA GLN A 8 -0.24 -12.80 -5.50
C GLN A 8 -1.57 -12.19 -5.97
N ILE A 9 -2.53 -11.99 -5.06
CA ILE A 9 -3.84 -11.41 -5.40
C ILE A 9 -3.71 -9.93 -5.75
N LEU A 10 -2.89 -9.19 -5.01
CA LEU A 10 -2.78 -7.73 -5.12
C LEU A 10 -1.64 -7.25 -6.02
N GLY A 11 -0.75 -8.14 -6.47
CA GLY A 11 0.39 -7.78 -7.32
C GLY A 11 1.48 -6.97 -6.60
N ILE A 12 1.67 -7.18 -5.30
CA ILE A 12 2.66 -6.46 -4.47
C ILE A 12 3.80 -7.38 -4.04
N GLU A 13 5.00 -6.82 -3.84
CA GLU A 13 6.21 -7.59 -3.47
C GLU A 13 6.26 -7.96 -1.99
N LYS A 14 5.68 -7.11 -1.14
CA LYS A 14 5.70 -7.24 0.32
C LYS A 14 4.27 -7.35 0.83
N PRO A 15 4.00 -8.22 1.82
CA PRO A 15 2.65 -8.38 2.38
C PRO A 15 2.34 -7.26 3.38
N VAL A 16 2.50 -6.01 2.94
CA VAL A 16 2.29 -4.79 3.72
C VAL A 16 1.27 -3.93 2.99
N ILE A 17 0.24 -3.54 3.71
CA ILE A 17 -0.83 -2.67 3.23
C ILE A 17 -0.86 -1.46 4.17
N GLN A 18 -0.72 -0.26 3.61
CA GLN A 18 -0.94 0.97 4.36
C GLN A 18 -2.44 1.27 4.35
N GLY A 19 -3.06 1.27 5.53
CA GLY A 19 -4.48 1.62 5.67
C GLY A 19 -4.69 3.14 5.54
N PRO A 20 -5.84 3.60 5.00
CA PRO A 20 -6.13 5.02 4.85
C PRO A 20 -6.24 5.70 6.23
N LEU A 21 -5.57 6.83 6.36
CA LEU A 21 -5.52 7.70 7.54
C LEU A 21 -6.06 9.07 7.14
N SER A 22 -7.24 9.45 7.65
CA SER A 22 -7.85 10.75 7.38
C SER A 22 -6.88 11.89 7.70
N TRP A 23 -6.78 12.87 6.80
CA TRP A 23 -5.91 14.06 6.92
C TRP A 23 -4.39 13.80 6.94
N LEU A 24 -3.94 12.54 6.95
CA LEU A 24 -2.52 12.19 6.97
C LEU A 24 -2.07 11.43 5.72
N THR A 25 -2.98 10.69 5.08
CA THR A 25 -2.67 10.02 3.83
C THR A 25 -2.66 11.04 2.71
N ASP A 26 -1.53 11.19 2.02
CA ASP A 26 -1.43 11.97 0.80
C ASP A 26 -0.86 11.13 -0.35
N ALA A 27 -0.80 11.72 -1.55
CA ALA A 27 -0.25 11.04 -2.72
C ALA A 27 1.23 10.63 -2.53
N ARG A 28 2.00 11.36 -1.71
CA ARG A 28 3.42 11.08 -1.46
C ARG A 28 3.58 9.85 -0.58
N LEU A 29 2.77 9.70 0.46
CA LEU A 29 2.75 8.52 1.32
C LEU A 29 2.33 7.27 0.53
N VAL A 30 1.26 7.38 -0.26
CA VAL A 30 0.77 6.27 -1.10
C VAL A 30 1.83 5.84 -2.12
N ALA A 31 2.49 6.80 -2.77
CA ALA A 31 3.58 6.53 -3.71
C ALA A 31 4.79 5.90 -3.01
N ALA A 32 5.17 6.38 -1.82
CA ALA A 32 6.29 5.84 -1.07
C ALA A 32 6.07 4.37 -0.68
N VAL A 33 4.87 4.02 -0.22
CA VAL A 33 4.51 2.62 0.12
C VAL A 33 4.51 1.74 -1.13
N SER A 34 3.95 2.24 -2.23
CA SER A 34 3.87 1.50 -3.50
C SER A 34 5.25 1.25 -4.11
N ASN A 35 6.12 2.28 -4.13
CA ASN A 35 7.50 2.17 -4.60
C ASN A 35 8.36 1.26 -3.71
N ALA A 36 8.01 1.15 -2.42
CA ALA A 36 8.64 0.19 -1.52
C ALA A 36 8.14 -1.25 -1.73
N GLY A 37 7.18 -1.49 -2.64
CA GLY A 37 6.65 -2.80 -2.98
C GLY A 37 5.47 -3.26 -2.11
N GLY A 38 4.83 -2.36 -1.37
CA GLY A 38 3.57 -2.63 -0.65
C GLY A 38 2.35 -2.05 -1.37
N LEU A 39 1.16 -2.16 -0.76
CA LEU A 39 -0.06 -1.52 -1.26
C LEU A 39 -0.32 -0.21 -0.51
N GLY A 40 -0.16 0.94 -1.18
CA GLY A 40 -0.60 2.23 -0.67
C GLY A 40 -2.09 2.46 -0.96
N VAL A 41 -2.84 3.02 -0.01
CA VAL A 41 -4.29 3.24 -0.14
C VAL A 41 -4.61 4.70 0.11
N LEU A 42 -5.16 5.38 -0.90
CA LEU A 42 -5.66 6.75 -0.77
C LEU A 42 -7.10 6.72 -0.25
N GLY A 43 -7.34 7.32 0.91
CA GLY A 43 -8.68 7.45 1.48
C GLY A 43 -9.50 8.56 0.80
N PRO A 44 -10.83 8.56 0.93
CA PRO A 44 -11.70 9.60 0.37
C PRO A 44 -11.49 10.99 1.01
N ASN A 45 -10.92 11.04 2.22
CA ASN A 45 -10.59 12.27 2.97
C ASN A 45 -9.06 12.43 3.13
N ALA A 46 -8.32 12.00 2.10
CA ALA A 46 -6.88 12.20 1.97
C ALA A 46 -6.56 13.65 1.61
#